data_AF-A0A561XF56-F1
#
_entry.id   AF-A0A561XF56-F1
#
_cell.length_a   1.000
_cell.length_b   1.000
_cell.length_c   1.000
_cell.angle_alpha   90.00
_cell.angle_beta   90.00
_cell.angle_gamma   90.00
#
_symmetry.space_group_name_H-M   'P 1'
#
loop_
_entity.id
_entity.type
_entity.pdbx_description
1 polymer ?
#
loop_
_entity_poly.entity_id
_entity_poly.type
_entity_poly.pdbx_seq_one_letter_code
_entity_poly.pdbx_strand_id
1 'polypeptide(L)'
;MIDGLVAGRLYGEAERRTDKAGKAYTLAKVRASTVEGEVLFINVIAFDEGLCASLHQLRDGDSVALSGSLNPRVWTDKQGNARPALDMVAHRLISLPLSGIEQ
;
A
#
# COMPACT_ATOMS: atom_id res chain seq x y z
N MET A 1 7.48 -15.53 -5.90
CA MET A 1 7.41 -14.21 -5.24
C MET A 1 8.22 -13.26 -6.08
N ILE A 2 7.65 -12.13 -6.50
CA ILE A 2 8.31 -11.17 -7.38
C ILE A 2 8.76 -10.01 -6.50
N ASP A 3 10.04 -9.62 -6.52
CA ASP A 3 10.43 -8.35 -5.90
C ASP A 3 10.06 -7.23 -6.86
N GLY A 4 9.43 -6.17 -6.35
CA GLY A 4 8.89 -5.12 -7.19
C GLY A 4 8.83 -3.78 -6.51
N LEU A 5 8.75 -2.75 -7.36
CA LEU A 5 8.55 -1.36 -6.99
C LEU A 5 7.18 -0.92 -7.49
N VAL A 6 6.39 -0.29 -6.61
CA VAL A 6 5.12 0.35 -6.96
C VAL A 6 5.21 1.81 -6.57
N ALA A 7 5.02 2.71 -7.53
CA ALA A 7 4.80 4.13 -7.29
C ALA A 7 3.32 4.45 -7.51
N GLY A 8 2.74 5.25 -6.62
CA GLY A 8 1.33 5.59 -6.67
C GLY A 8 0.91 6.53 -5.55
N ARG A 9 -0.38 6.50 -5.22
CA ARG A 9 -0.95 7.30 -4.14
C ARG A 9 -1.71 6.43 -3.15
N LEU A 10 -1.62 6.75 -1.87
CA LEU A 10 -2.48 6.11 -0.87
C LEU A 10 -3.96 6.29 -1.21
N TYR A 11 -4.73 5.28 -0.83
CA TYR A 11 -6.18 5.26 -0.93
C TYR A 11 -6.78 4.95 0.42
N GLY A 12 -7.27 5.99 1.08
CA GLY A 12 -7.67 5.98 2.48
C GLY A 12 -6.48 5.98 3.43
N GLU A 13 -6.81 5.88 4.72
CA GLU A 13 -5.84 5.81 5.81
C GLU A 13 -5.29 4.39 5.98
N ALA A 14 -4.07 4.27 6.48
CA ALA A 14 -3.48 2.99 6.82
C ALA A 14 -4.13 2.40 8.10
N GLU A 15 -4.50 1.13 8.05
CA GLU A 15 -5.17 0.42 9.15
C GLU A 15 -4.17 -0.41 9.96
N ARG A 16 -4.15 -0.22 11.28
CA ARG A 16 -3.40 -1.08 12.18
C ARG A 16 -4.18 -2.36 12.47
N ARG A 17 -3.50 -3.49 12.42
CA ARG A 17 -4.03 -4.80 12.76
C ARG A 17 -3.07 -5.53 13.70
N THR A 18 -3.56 -6.57 14.34
CA THR A 18 -2.77 -7.46 15.20
C THR A 18 -2.92 -8.88 14.69
N ASP A 19 -1.81 -9.60 14.56
CA ASP A 19 -1.83 -11.01 14.16
C ASP A 19 -2.19 -11.94 15.33
N LYS A 20 -2.24 -13.24 15.07
CA LYS A 20 -2.56 -14.25 16.10
C LYS A 20 -1.53 -14.33 17.23
N ALA A 21 -0.30 -13.88 16.99
CA ALA A 21 0.78 -13.87 17.96
C ALA A 21 0.85 -12.55 18.76
N GLY A 22 -0.07 -11.61 18.52
CA GLY A 22 -0.10 -10.31 19.19
C GLY A 22 0.81 -9.26 18.53
N LYS A 23 1.44 -9.55 17.39
CA LYS A 23 2.30 -8.60 16.70
C LYS A 23 1.46 -7.65 15.85
N ALA A 24 1.71 -6.35 15.99
CA ALA A 24 1.07 -5.33 15.17
C ALA A 24 1.63 -5.34 13.75
N TYR A 25 0.76 -5.09 12.77
CA TYR A 25 1.10 -4.88 11.38
C TYR A 25 0.16 -3.84 10.75
N THR A 26 0.55 -3.29 9.62
CA THR A 26 -0.23 -2.25 8.94
C THR A 26 -0.74 -2.77 7.60
N LEU A 27 -2.01 -2.51 7.33
CA LEU A 27 -2.63 -2.64 6.02
C LEU A 27 -2.78 -1.25 5.40
N ALA A 28 -2.43 -1.12 4.13
CA ALA A 28 -2.69 0.09 3.36
C ALA A 28 -3.15 -0.29 1.95
N LYS A 29 -3.65 0.69 1.19
CA LYS A 29 -4.00 0.50 -0.21
C LYS A 29 -3.39 1.60 -1.04
N VAL A 30 -2.79 1.24 -2.16
CA VAL A 30 -2.20 2.17 -3.12
C VAL A 30 -2.92 2.06 -4.44
N ARG A 31 -3.25 3.21 -5.02
CA ARG A 31 -3.70 3.34 -6.42
C ARG A 31 -2.47 3.64 -7.27
N ALA A 32 -2.15 2.74 -8.19
CA ALA A 32 -1.09 2.92 -9.18
C ALA A 32 -1.70 2.96 -10.58
N SER A 33 -1.38 4.00 -11.35
CA SER A 33 -1.87 4.15 -12.71
C SER A 33 -0.98 3.38 -13.69
N THR A 34 -1.60 2.66 -14.62
CA THR A 34 -0.91 2.01 -15.74
C THR A 34 -0.74 3.00 -16.90
N VAL A 35 0.07 2.62 -17.90
CA VAL A 35 0.32 3.43 -19.10
C VAL A 35 -0.97 3.71 -19.88
N GLU A 36 -1.95 2.81 -19.80
CA GLU A 36 -3.25 2.92 -20.49
C GLU A 36 -4.28 3.73 -19.68
N GLY A 37 -3.89 4.30 -18.53
CA GLY A 37 -4.76 5.10 -17.67
C GLY A 37 -5.64 4.28 -16.73
N GLU A 38 -5.52 2.95 -16.73
CA GLU A 38 -6.18 2.11 -15.74
C GLU A 38 -5.56 2.28 -14.36
N VAL A 39 -6.37 2.17 -13.31
CA VAL A 39 -5.87 2.20 -11.92
C VAL A 39 -5.89 0.79 -11.36
N LEU A 40 -4.72 0.28 -11.01
CA LEU A 40 -4.57 -0.93 -10.22
C LEU A 40 -4.57 -0.56 -8.73
N PHE A 41 -5.28 -1.37 -7.96
CA PHE A 41 -5.21 -1.33 -6.50
C PHE A 41 -4.20 -2.36 -6.01
N ILE A 42 -3.25 -1.87 -5.21
CA ILE A 42 -2.22 -2.67 -4.58
C ILE A 42 -2.56 -2.71 -3.10
N ASN A 43 -2.84 -3.89 -2.57
CA ASN A 43 -3.00 -4.11 -1.13
C ASN A 43 -1.61 -4.22 -0.53
N VAL A 44 -1.30 -3.36 0.44
CA VAL A 44 0.02 -3.28 1.05
C VAL A 44 -0.06 -3.81 2.47
N ILE A 45 0.89 -4.66 2.83
CA ILE A 45 1.07 -5.23 4.16
C ILE A 45 2.48 -4.85 4.63
N ALA A 46 2.58 -4.19 5.78
CA ALA A 46 3.86 -3.84 6.39
C ALA A 46 3.96 -4.48 7.78
N PHE A 47 5.08 -5.15 8.04
CA PHE A 47 5.37 -5.80 9.34
C PHE A 47 6.51 -5.14 10.11
N ASP A 48 7.33 -4.33 9.43
CA ASP A 48 8.39 -3.55 10.05
C ASP A 48 7.78 -2.37 10.82
N GLU A 49 8.23 -2.15 12.05
CA GLU A 49 7.64 -1.14 12.94
C GLU A 49 7.86 0.28 12.42
N GLY A 50 9.06 0.58 11.90
CA GLY A 50 9.38 1.88 11.33
C GLY A 50 8.58 2.18 10.06
N LEU A 51 8.38 1.16 9.23
CA LEU A 51 7.52 1.25 8.04
C LEU A 51 6.05 1.44 8.42
N CYS A 52 5.56 0.71 9.43
CA CYS A 52 4.21 0.90 9.97
C CYS A 52 4.01 2.33 10.48
N ALA A 53 4.95 2.84 11.28
CA ALA A 53 4.90 4.21 11.80
C ALA A 53 4.88 5.24 10.66
N SER A 54 5.72 5.06 9.64
CA SER A 54 5.78 5.95 8.48
C SER A 54 4.46 5.95 7.69
N LEU A 55 3.87 4.79 7.45
CA LEU A 55 2.58 4.68 6.75
C LEU A 55 1.43 5.37 7.49
N HIS A 56 1.42 5.34 8.83
CA HIS A 56 0.39 6.00 9.64
C HIS A 56 0.54 7.53 9.73
N GLN A 57 1.70 8.07 9.36
CA GLN A 57 1.88 9.51 9.27
C GLN A 57 1.26 10.08 7.99
N LEU A 58 1.22 9.29 6.92
CA LEU A 58 0.66 9.69 5.64
C LEU A 58 -0.88 9.81 5.69
N ARG A 59 -1.43 10.50 4.69
CA ARG A 59 -2.85 10.74 4.49
C ARG A 59 -3.33 10.17 3.16
N ASP A 60 -4.64 10.03 3.02
CA ASP A 60 -5.24 9.70 1.72
C ASP A 60 -4.73 10.65 0.62
N GLY A 61 -4.32 10.06 -0.52
CA GLY A 61 -3.82 10.81 -1.67
C GLY A 61 -2.32 11.14 -1.64
N ASP A 62 -1.62 10.92 -0.52
CA ASP A 62 -0.17 11.11 -0.45
C ASP A 62 0.56 10.21 -1.44
N SER A 63 1.59 10.78 -2.06
CA SER A 63 2.41 10.07 -3.04
C SER A 63 3.43 9.18 -2.35
N VAL A 64 3.49 7.93 -2.78
CA VAL A 64 4.36 6.90 -2.21
C VAL A 64 5.06 6.10 -3.30
N ALA A 65 6.27 5.67 -3.01
CA ALA A 65 6.97 4.60 -3.71
C ALA A 65 7.32 3.51 -2.70
N LEU A 66 6.83 2.30 -2.95
CA LEU A 66 7.02 1.14 -2.09
C LEU A 66 7.83 0.09 -2.85
N SER A 67 8.75 -0.57 -2.14
CA SER A 67 9.40 -1.77 -2.65
C SER A 67 9.10 -2.97 -1.74
N GLY A 68 8.95 -4.13 -2.36
CA GLY A 68 8.86 -5.38 -1.63
C GLY A 68 8.32 -6.52 -2.46
N SER A 69 7.87 -7.55 -1.76
CA SER A 69 7.39 -8.79 -2.37
C SER A 69 5.97 -8.63 -2.91
N LEU A 70 5.81 -8.72 -4.22
CA LEU A 70 4.55 -8.76 -4.94
C LEU A 70 4.02 -10.18 -5.15
N ASN A 71 2.70 -10.30 -4.99
CA ASN A 71 1.92 -11.47 -5.36
C ASN A 71 0.72 -11.05 -6.23
N PRO A 72 0.68 -11.45 -7.51
CA PRO A 72 -0.48 -11.22 -8.36
C PRO A 72 -1.73 -11.93 -7.86
N ARG A 73 -2.86 -11.24 -7.96
CA ARG A 73 -4.18 -11.74 -7.55
C ARG A 73 -5.23 -11.39 -8.59
N VAL A 74 -6.31 -12.15 -8.56
CA VAL A 74 -7.57 -11.81 -9.21
C VAL A 74 -8.64 -11.79 -8.13
N TRP A 75 -9.48 -10.76 -8.14
CA TRP A 75 -10.68 -10.70 -7.31
C TRP A 75 -11.90 -10.52 -8.21
N THR A 76 -13.02 -11.06 -7.76
CA THR A 76 -14.30 -10.92 -8.46
C THR A 76 -15.06 -9.76 -7.85
N ASP A 77 -15.45 -8.79 -8.67
CA ASP A 77 -16.25 -7.67 -8.20
C ASP A 77 -17.72 -8.05 -7.98
N LYS A 78 -18.50 -7.12 -7.43
CA LYS A 78 -19.92 -7.36 -7.13
C LYS A 78 -20.77 -7.69 -8.36
N GLN A 79 -20.27 -7.38 -9.56
CA GLN A 79 -20.95 -7.65 -10.82
C GLN A 79 -20.48 -8.98 -11.45
N GLY A 80 -19.57 -9.71 -10.80
CA GLY A 80 -19.03 -10.97 -11.29
C GLY A 80 -17.81 -10.82 -12.19
N ASN A 81 -17.31 -9.60 -12.41
CA ASN A 81 -16.15 -9.40 -13.28
C ASN A 81 -14.85 -9.72 -12.56
N ALA A 82 -13.97 -10.47 -13.21
CA ALA A 82 -12.61 -10.70 -12.74
C ALA A 82 -11.78 -9.41 -12.89
N ARG A 83 -11.14 -8.97 -11.81
CA ARG A 83 -10.33 -7.76 -11.75
C ARG A 83 -8.92 -8.10 -11.26
N PRO A 84 -7.86 -7.61 -11.93
CA PRO A 84 -6.50 -7.78 -11.46
C PRO A 84 -6.29 -7.00 -10.15
N ALA A 85 -5.45 -7.56 -9.28
CA ALA A 85 -4.95 -6.91 -8.09
C ALA A 85 -3.52 -7.39 -7.79
N LEU A 86 -2.80 -6.65 -6.97
CA LEU A 86 -1.53 -7.09 -6.41
C LEU A 86 -1.59 -6.99 -4.89
N ASP A 87 -1.08 -8.00 -4.21
CA ASP A 87 -0.73 -7.90 -2.80
C ASP A 87 0.78 -7.65 -2.70
N MET A 88 1.18 -6.69 -1.86
CA MET A 88 2.57 -6.37 -1.56
C MET A 88 2.84 -6.59 -0.07
N VAL A 89 3.85 -7.38 0.26
CA VAL A 89 4.54 -7.26 1.55
C VAL A 89 5.65 -6.24 1.38
N ALA A 90 5.46 -5.05 1.96
CA ALA A 90 6.37 -3.92 1.77
C ALA A 90 7.58 -4.03 2.69
N HIS A 91 8.75 -3.71 2.13
CA HIS A 91 10.04 -3.70 2.82
C HIS A 91 10.62 -2.28 2.93
N ARG A 92 10.30 -1.38 1.99
CA ARG A 92 10.73 0.02 1.99
C ARG A 92 9.62 0.94 1.52
N LEU A 93 9.62 2.17 2.04
CA LEU A 93 8.77 3.28 1.64
C LEU A 93 9.63 4.50 1.38
N ILE A 94 9.33 5.19 0.30
CA ILE A 94 9.71 6.58 0.05
C ILE A 94 8.41 7.36 -0.11
N SER A 95 8.28 8.43 0.65
CA SER A 95 7.19 9.40 0.53
C SER A 95 7.79 10.80 0.62
N LEU A 96 7.03 11.81 0.20
CA LEU A 96 7.42 13.17 0.55
C LEU A 96 7.41 13.29 2.07
N PRO A 97 8.44 13.91 2.68
CA PRO A 97 8.38 14.23 4.09
C PRO A 97 7.18 15.14 4.31
N LEU A 98 6.38 14.86 5.34
CA LEU A 98 5.36 15.79 5.80
C LEU A 98 6.10 17.07 6.21
N SER A 99 6.14 18.06 5.33
CA SER A 99 6.53 19.41 5.72
C SER A 99 5.46 19.85 6.70
N GLY A 100 5.82 19.92 7.99
CA GLY A 100 4.99 20.58 8.97
C GLY A 100 4.63 21.95 8.42
N ILE A 101 3.34 22.17 8.16
CA ILE A 101 2.82 23.52 8.15
C ILE A 101 2.80 23.93 9.63
N GLU A 102 3.99 24.26 10.16
CA GLU A 102 4.13 25.13 11.31
C GLU A 102 4.12 26.56 10.76
N GLN A 103 2.93 27.17 10.76
CA GLN A 103 2.62 28.42 11.44
C GLN A 103 1.14 28.78 11.24
#